data_AF-A0AAE2YEJ4-F1
#
_entry.id   AF-A0AAE2YEJ4-F1
#
_cell.length_a   1.000
_cell.length_b   1.000
_cell.length_c   1.000
_cell.angle_alpha   90.00
_cell.angle_beta   90.00
_cell.angle_gamma   90.00
#
_symmetry.space_group_name_H-M   'P 1'
#
loop_
_entity.id
_entity.type
_entity.pdbx_description
1 polymer ?
#
loop_
_entity_poly.entity_id
_entity_poly.type
_entity_poly.pdbx_seq_one_letter_code
_entity_poly.pdbx_strand_id
1 'polypeptide(L)'
;MTYRDAVEGSFLAVHGAEQLRLIKEAYKFYVKNDVRDVLAFGAVTLLNRYLRVAKLPKEDVAMFVAALYLVSRHPFSFANHTSKQEFAEQFGIKATSLEWYSENLADKLGFIRIYDYRHFPYYIDPEGVINSVILSVVRLTVEELAVRTLLGVETFEENEAIEGIVDRLVDRLKIVPSVFKPEIRRIVSEYMAKEIKKYI
;
A
#
# COMPACT_ATOMS: atom_id res chain seq x y z
N MET A 1 33.99 2.06 -10.99
CA MET A 1 32.54 2.19 -11.15
C MET A 1 31.96 2.38 -9.77
N THR A 2 31.44 3.57 -9.45
CA THR A 2 30.90 3.85 -8.11
C THR A 2 29.54 3.19 -7.94
N TYR A 3 29.09 2.97 -6.69
CA TYR A 3 27.75 2.45 -6.40
C TYR A 3 26.67 3.30 -7.09
N ARG A 4 26.87 4.62 -7.13
CA ARG A 4 26.02 5.57 -7.85
C ARG A 4 25.96 5.26 -9.35
N ASP A 5 27.10 5.06 -10.01
CA ASP A 5 27.15 4.77 -11.45
C ASP A 5 26.46 3.42 -11.79
N ALA A 6 26.58 2.43 -10.91
CA ALA A 6 25.93 1.13 -11.07
C ALA A 6 24.39 1.22 -10.90
N VAL A 7 23.93 1.96 -9.89
CA VAL A 7 22.50 2.21 -9.65
C VAL A 7 21.90 3.05 -10.77
N GLU A 8 22.61 4.09 -11.21
CA GLU A 8 22.18 4.97 -12.30
C GLU A 8 22.13 4.21 -13.63
N GLY A 9 23.14 3.39 -13.94
CA GLY A 9 23.14 2.51 -15.12
C GLY A 9 22.01 1.49 -15.12
N SER A 10 21.71 0.86 -13.98
CA SER A 10 20.58 -0.07 -13.83
C SER A 10 19.23 0.63 -13.95
N PHE A 11 19.08 1.83 -13.38
CA PHE A 11 17.85 2.61 -13.43
C PHE A 11 17.56 3.11 -14.85
N LEU A 12 18.58 3.60 -15.57
CA LEU A 12 18.47 4.02 -16.96
C LEU A 12 18.19 2.85 -17.92
N ALA A 13 18.65 1.64 -17.60
CA ALA A 13 18.38 0.43 -18.40
C ALA A 13 16.93 -0.08 -18.27
N VAL A 14 16.26 0.22 -17.15
CA VAL A 14 14.88 -0.20 -16.87
C VAL A 14 13.86 0.83 -17.35
N HIS A 15 14.25 2.11 -17.46
CA HIS A 15 13.34 3.21 -17.78
C HIS A 15 13.67 3.90 -19.11
N GLY A 16 12.68 3.98 -20.00
CA GLY A 16 12.79 4.82 -21.20
C GLY A 16 12.92 6.31 -20.84
N ALA A 17 13.46 7.12 -21.76
CA ALA A 17 13.71 8.55 -21.55
C ALA A 17 12.47 9.31 -21.05
N GLU A 18 11.28 8.96 -21.56
CA GLU A 18 10.01 9.58 -21.15
C GLU A 18 9.60 9.23 -19.71
N GLN A 19 9.87 8.01 -19.26
CA GLN A 19 9.58 7.60 -17.87
C GLN A 19 10.47 8.36 -16.89
N LEU A 20 11.76 8.50 -17.23
CA LEU A 20 12.71 9.28 -16.44
C LEU A 20 12.32 10.76 -16.39
N ARG A 21 11.86 11.33 -17.50
CA ARG A 21 11.31 12.70 -17.56
C ARG A 21 10.16 12.83 -16.57
N LEU A 22 9.19 11.92 -16.63
CA LEU A 22 7.98 11.96 -15.80
C LEU A 22 8.29 11.86 -14.30
N ILE A 23 9.20 10.96 -13.91
CA ILE A 23 9.67 10.81 -12.51
C ILE A 23 10.32 12.12 -12.02
N LYS A 24 11.20 12.72 -12.83
CA LYS A 24 11.85 13.99 -12.48
C LYS A 24 10.85 15.14 -12.39
N GLU A 25 9.87 15.20 -13.28
CA GLU A 25 8.82 16.22 -13.26
C GLU A 25 7.88 16.06 -12.07
N ALA A 26 7.53 14.83 -11.68
CA ALA A 26 6.75 14.57 -10.48
C ALA A 26 7.45 15.14 -9.23
N TYR A 27 8.74 14.86 -9.05
CA TYR A 27 9.49 15.40 -7.92
C TYR A 27 9.54 16.93 -7.93
N LYS A 28 9.81 17.55 -9.09
CA LYS A 28 9.77 19.02 -9.23
C LYS A 28 8.39 19.59 -8.90
N PHE A 29 7.32 18.92 -9.32
CA PHE A 29 5.95 19.30 -9.00
C PHE A 29 5.70 19.27 -7.50
N TYR A 30 6.12 18.22 -6.79
CA TYR A 30 5.96 18.13 -5.34
C TYR A 30 6.74 19.22 -4.60
N VAL A 31 7.99 19.47 -4.98
CA VAL A 31 8.81 20.55 -4.37
C VAL A 31 8.17 21.91 -4.59
N LYS A 32 7.65 22.19 -5.80
CA LYS A 32 6.98 23.46 -6.11
C LYS A 32 5.72 23.69 -5.28
N ASN A 33 5.03 22.62 -4.87
CA ASN A 33 3.80 22.67 -4.07
C ASN A 33 4.06 22.44 -2.57
N ASP A 34 5.30 22.61 -2.10
CA ASP A 34 5.67 22.47 -0.67
C ASP A 34 5.23 21.14 -0.04
N VAL A 35 5.27 20.06 -0.82
CA VAL A 35 4.96 18.72 -0.34
C VAL A 35 6.13 18.20 0.49
N ARG A 36 5.85 17.78 1.73
CA ARG A 36 6.86 17.17 2.61
C ARG A 36 7.63 16.05 1.91
N ASP A 37 8.96 16.04 2.06
CA ASP A 37 9.87 15.10 1.40
C ASP A 37 9.43 13.63 1.51
N VAL A 38 9.02 13.19 2.70
CA VAL A 38 8.56 11.81 2.93
C VAL A 38 7.41 11.43 1.99
N LEU A 39 6.45 12.34 1.79
CA LEU A 39 5.32 12.12 0.88
C LEU A 39 5.76 12.23 -0.58
N ALA A 40 6.62 13.20 -0.91
CA ALA A 40 7.14 13.39 -2.26
C ALA A 40 7.91 12.15 -2.73
N PHE A 41 8.85 11.64 -1.93
CA PHE A 41 9.60 10.43 -2.25
C PHE A 41 8.70 9.19 -2.31
N GLY A 42 7.74 9.05 -1.39
CA GLY A 42 6.75 7.98 -1.46
C GLY A 42 5.98 8.00 -2.78
N ALA A 43 5.49 9.18 -3.19
CA ALA A 43 4.71 9.33 -4.41
C ALA A 43 5.55 9.08 -5.66
N VAL A 44 6.80 9.56 -5.70
CA VAL A 44 7.75 9.25 -6.78
C VAL A 44 8.04 7.75 -6.86
N THR A 45 8.22 7.07 -5.74
CA THR A 45 8.41 5.60 -5.71
C THR A 45 7.19 4.86 -6.26
N LEU A 46 5.97 5.31 -5.94
CA LEU A 46 4.76 4.71 -6.50
C LEU A 46 4.66 4.92 -8.02
N LEU A 47 4.96 6.12 -8.51
CA LEU A 47 5.01 6.40 -9.95
C LEU A 47 6.03 5.52 -10.66
N ASN A 48 7.22 5.38 -10.07
CA ASN A 48 8.26 4.51 -10.60
C ASN A 48 7.81 3.05 -10.74
N ARG A 49 7.11 2.51 -9.73
CA ARG A 49 6.52 1.16 -9.78
C ARG A 49 5.43 1.06 -10.85
N TYR A 50 4.52 2.04 -10.89
CA TYR A 50 3.43 2.07 -11.86
C TYR A 50 3.93 2.04 -13.31
N LEU A 51 4.95 2.83 -13.63
CA LEU A 51 5.53 2.91 -14.98
C LEU A 51 6.19 1.61 -15.46
N ARG A 52 6.48 0.65 -14.55
CA ARG A 52 7.01 -0.67 -14.92
C ARG A 52 5.93 -1.64 -15.40
N VAL A 53 4.68 -1.41 -14.99
CA VAL A 53 3.56 -2.34 -15.22
C VAL A 53 2.44 -1.74 -16.06
N ALA A 54 2.50 -0.43 -16.33
CA ALA A 54 1.47 0.30 -17.03
C ALA A 54 2.05 1.26 -18.07
N LYS A 55 1.17 1.77 -18.94
CA LYS A 55 1.51 2.79 -19.93
C LYS A 55 1.65 4.15 -19.26
N LEU A 56 2.33 5.07 -19.95
CA LEU A 56 2.40 6.47 -19.55
C LEU A 56 0.99 7.05 -19.32
N PRO A 57 0.81 7.89 -18.28
CA PRO A 57 -0.45 8.58 -18.05
C PRO A 57 -0.78 9.54 -19.20
N LYS A 58 -2.05 9.86 -19.37
CA LYS A 58 -2.48 10.89 -20.34
C LYS A 58 -2.40 12.30 -19.75
N GLU A 59 -2.53 12.40 -18.43
CA GLU A 59 -2.51 13.66 -17.67
C GLU A 59 -1.47 13.53 -16.54
N ASP A 60 -0.25 14.00 -16.81
CA ASP A 60 0.89 13.89 -15.91
C ASP A 60 0.58 14.45 -14.51
N VAL A 61 0.03 15.67 -14.43
CA VAL A 61 -0.29 16.33 -13.15
C VAL A 61 -1.34 15.55 -12.36
N ALA A 62 -2.39 15.04 -13.00
CA ALA A 62 -3.42 14.26 -12.32
C ALA A 62 -2.84 12.95 -11.76
N MET A 63 -1.94 12.31 -12.51
CA MET A 63 -1.21 11.13 -12.04
C MET A 63 -0.29 11.45 -10.84
N PHE A 64 0.39 12.60 -10.84
CA PHE A 64 1.23 13.03 -9.70
C PHE A 64 0.37 13.22 -8.44
N VAL A 65 -0.72 13.97 -8.56
CA VAL A 65 -1.62 14.22 -7.43
C VAL A 65 -2.26 12.92 -6.94
N ALA A 66 -2.59 11.98 -7.83
CA ALA A 66 -3.11 10.67 -7.45
C ALA A 66 -2.09 9.83 -6.66
N ALA A 67 -0.83 9.77 -7.10
CA ALA A 67 0.21 9.07 -6.36
C ALA A 67 0.42 9.69 -4.96
N LEU A 68 0.41 11.03 -4.88
CA LEU A 68 0.48 11.74 -3.60
C LEU A 68 -0.72 11.46 -2.71
N TYR A 69 -1.93 11.41 -3.28
CA TYR A 69 -3.15 11.06 -2.56
C TYR A 69 -3.02 9.69 -1.90
N LEU A 70 -2.63 8.64 -2.63
CA LEU A 70 -2.47 7.29 -2.04
C LEU A 70 -1.48 7.28 -0.88
N VAL A 71 -0.32 7.92 -1.04
CA VAL A 71 0.70 7.99 0.02
C VAL A 71 0.20 8.78 1.24
N SER A 72 -0.55 9.86 1.02
CA SER A 72 -1.17 10.64 2.10
C SER A 72 -2.27 9.87 2.85
N ARG A 73 -2.79 8.80 2.23
CA ARG A 73 -3.82 7.90 2.73
C ARG A 73 -3.26 6.60 3.31
N HIS A 74 -2.02 6.63 3.81
CA HIS A 74 -1.44 5.56 4.61
C HIS A 74 -2.23 5.31 5.91
N PRO A 75 -2.37 4.09 6.45
CA PRO A 75 -3.17 3.84 7.67
C PRO A 75 -2.80 4.72 8.87
N PHE A 76 -1.51 5.01 9.07
CA PHE A 76 -1.05 5.91 10.15
C PHE A 76 -1.34 7.41 9.92
N SER A 77 -1.92 7.81 8.79
CA SER A 77 -2.42 9.17 8.63
C SER A 77 -3.82 9.37 9.21
N PHE A 78 -4.46 8.31 9.74
CA PHE A 78 -5.70 8.44 10.48
C PHE A 78 -5.53 9.41 11.68
N ALA A 79 -6.43 10.37 11.90
CA ALA A 79 -7.66 10.63 11.14
C ALA A 79 -7.42 11.65 10.01
N ASN A 80 -7.33 11.19 8.77
CA ASN A 80 -7.31 12.05 7.58
C ASN A 80 -8.65 11.94 6.87
N HIS A 81 -9.50 12.96 7.01
CA HIS A 81 -10.84 12.99 6.40
C HIS A 81 -10.94 13.97 5.22
N THR A 82 -9.81 14.33 4.59
CA THR A 82 -9.80 15.24 3.43
C THR A 82 -10.41 14.57 2.21
N SER A 83 -11.62 14.95 1.80
CA SER A 83 -12.27 14.35 0.62
C SER A 83 -11.40 14.45 -0.64
N LYS A 84 -11.61 13.57 -1.61
CA LYS A 84 -10.93 13.66 -2.92
C LYS A 84 -11.22 15.00 -3.61
N GLN A 85 -12.40 15.57 -3.40
CA GLN A 85 -12.77 16.90 -3.86
C GLN A 85 -11.81 17.97 -3.30
N GLU A 86 -11.73 18.08 -1.97
CA GLU A 86 -10.85 19.05 -1.29
C GLU A 86 -9.38 18.82 -1.64
N PHE A 87 -8.95 17.56 -1.73
CA PHE A 87 -7.57 17.22 -2.10
C PHE A 87 -7.26 17.64 -3.55
N ALA A 88 -8.16 17.40 -4.49
CA ALA A 88 -8.00 17.80 -5.88
C ALA A 88 -7.95 19.32 -6.06
N GLU A 89 -8.77 20.05 -5.30
CA GLU A 89 -8.83 21.51 -5.31
C GLU A 89 -7.50 22.15 -4.88
N GLN A 90 -6.79 21.56 -3.90
CA GLN A 90 -5.46 22.04 -3.45
C GLN A 90 -4.42 22.07 -4.58
N PHE A 91 -4.56 21.20 -5.57
CA PHE A 91 -3.63 21.10 -6.71
C PHE A 91 -4.24 21.60 -8.03
N GLY A 92 -5.45 22.17 -7.99
CA GLY A 92 -6.12 22.71 -9.18
C GLY A 92 -6.48 21.67 -10.24
N ILE A 93 -6.76 20.42 -9.85
CA ILE A 93 -7.18 19.36 -10.77
C ILE A 93 -8.66 19.00 -10.57
N LYS A 94 -9.26 18.34 -11.57
CA LYS A 94 -10.63 17.82 -11.45
C LYS A 94 -10.66 16.63 -10.49
N ALA A 95 -11.62 16.62 -9.57
CA ALA A 95 -11.84 15.51 -8.65
C ALA A 95 -12.08 14.18 -9.39
N THR A 96 -12.72 14.21 -10.56
CA THR A 96 -12.93 13.01 -11.40
C THR A 96 -11.63 12.48 -12.00
N SER A 97 -10.66 13.34 -12.33
CA SER A 97 -9.33 12.92 -12.75
C SER A 97 -8.58 12.27 -11.59
N LEU A 98 -8.64 12.88 -10.39
CA LEU A 98 -8.05 12.29 -9.18
C LEU A 98 -8.64 10.90 -8.89
N GLU A 99 -9.97 10.79 -8.91
CA GLU A 99 -10.68 9.51 -8.73
C GLU A 99 -10.13 8.46 -9.69
N TRP A 100 -10.18 8.74 -11.00
CA TRP A 100 -9.78 7.76 -12.00
C TRP A 100 -8.31 7.34 -11.85
N TYR A 101 -7.39 8.29 -11.68
CA TYR A 101 -5.96 7.97 -11.58
C TYR A 101 -5.61 7.29 -10.25
N SER A 102 -6.23 7.68 -9.14
CA SER A 102 -5.98 7.06 -7.83
C SER A 102 -6.48 5.61 -7.81
N GLU A 103 -7.67 5.34 -8.34
CA GLU A 103 -8.18 3.98 -8.43
C GLU A 103 -7.37 3.14 -9.42
N ASN A 104 -7.00 3.69 -10.59
CA ASN A 104 -6.16 2.99 -11.56
C ASN A 104 -4.78 2.63 -10.99
N LEU A 105 -4.14 3.57 -10.27
CA LEU A 105 -2.85 3.34 -9.64
C LEU A 105 -2.95 2.30 -8.52
N ALA A 106 -3.98 2.40 -7.67
CA ALA A 106 -4.24 1.43 -6.62
C ALA A 106 -4.44 0.01 -7.20
N ASP A 107 -5.26 -0.14 -8.24
CA ASP A 107 -5.54 -1.43 -8.86
C ASP A 107 -4.32 -2.01 -9.57
N LYS A 108 -3.57 -1.20 -10.34
CA LYS A 108 -2.39 -1.67 -11.08
C LYS A 108 -1.27 -2.13 -10.17
N LEU A 109 -1.14 -1.50 -8.99
CA LEU A 109 -0.13 -1.86 -8.01
C LEU A 109 -0.63 -2.85 -6.95
N GLY A 110 -1.91 -3.21 -6.96
CA GLY A 110 -2.49 -4.19 -6.03
C GLY A 110 -2.64 -3.67 -4.60
N PHE A 111 -2.88 -2.37 -4.42
CA PHE A 111 -3.12 -1.79 -3.10
C PHE A 111 -4.35 -2.40 -2.43
N ILE A 112 -4.21 -2.70 -1.14
CA ILE A 112 -5.31 -3.17 -0.32
C ILE A 112 -6.01 -1.94 0.25
N ARG A 113 -7.27 -1.74 -0.12
CA ARG A 113 -8.11 -0.67 0.41
C ARG A 113 -8.69 -1.11 1.75
N ILE A 114 -8.59 -0.24 2.75
CA ILE A 114 -9.24 -0.38 4.06
C ILE A 114 -10.02 0.91 4.34
N TYR A 115 -11.03 0.83 5.19
CA TYR A 115 -11.91 1.96 5.48
C TYR A 115 -11.98 2.21 6.98
N ASP A 116 -12.10 3.49 7.35
CA ASP A 116 -12.46 3.86 8.72
C ASP A 116 -13.98 3.81 8.94
N TYR A 117 -14.43 4.15 10.15
CA TYR A 117 -15.85 4.18 10.52
C TYR A 117 -16.68 5.21 9.75
N ARG A 118 -16.05 6.15 9.04
CA ARG A 118 -16.71 7.15 8.17
C ARG A 118 -16.61 6.78 6.69
N HIS A 119 -16.13 5.58 6.37
CA HIS A 119 -15.88 5.10 5.02
C HIS A 119 -14.87 5.93 4.22
N PHE A 120 -13.93 6.62 4.88
CA PHE A 120 -12.78 7.17 4.16
C PHE A 120 -11.78 6.06 3.82
N PRO A 121 -11.27 6.02 2.57
CA PRO A 121 -10.32 5.00 2.17
C PRO A 121 -8.91 5.31 2.67
N TYR A 122 -8.21 4.24 3.06
CA TYR A 122 -6.78 4.19 3.33
C TYR A 122 -6.18 3.00 2.57
N TYR A 123 -4.89 3.07 2.27
CA TYR A 123 -4.24 2.14 1.36
C TYR A 123 -3.05 1.47 2.02
N ILE A 124 -3.09 0.14 2.09
CA ILE A 124 -1.94 -0.68 2.46
C ILE A 124 -1.22 -1.09 1.17
N ASP A 125 0.05 -0.70 1.07
CA ASP A 125 0.92 -1.10 -0.03
C ASP A 125 1.24 -2.61 0.08
N PRO A 126 1.01 -3.42 -0.97
CA PRO A 126 1.33 -4.84 -0.92
C PRO A 126 2.83 -5.11 -0.78
N GLU A 127 3.69 -4.19 -1.22
CA GLU A 127 5.15 -4.25 -1.02
C GLU A 127 5.59 -3.52 0.27
N GLY A 128 4.64 -3.00 1.04
CA GLY A 128 4.90 -2.23 2.25
C GLY A 128 5.13 -3.08 3.50
N VAL A 129 5.64 -2.43 4.55
CA VAL A 129 5.94 -3.06 5.84
C VAL A 129 4.69 -3.64 6.49
N ILE A 130 3.56 -2.92 6.47
CA ILE A 130 2.29 -3.37 7.06
C ILE A 130 1.90 -4.73 6.48
N ASN A 131 1.82 -4.83 5.15
CA ASN A 131 1.43 -6.08 4.49
C ASN A 131 2.42 -7.22 4.76
N SER A 132 3.73 -6.91 4.71
CA SER A 132 4.79 -7.88 4.97
C SER A 132 4.70 -8.48 6.37
N VAL A 133 4.38 -7.66 7.38
CA VAL A 133 4.19 -8.12 8.77
C VAL A 133 2.93 -8.98 8.88
N ILE A 134 1.80 -8.58 8.27
CA ILE A 134 0.57 -9.38 8.28
C ILE A 134 0.84 -10.78 7.69
N LEU A 135 1.42 -10.85 6.49
CA LEU A 135 1.74 -12.11 5.83
C LEU A 135 2.67 -12.99 6.68
N SER A 136 3.67 -12.40 7.31
CA SER A 136 4.63 -13.13 8.15
C SER A 136 3.96 -13.73 9.39
N VAL A 137 3.12 -12.96 10.09
CA VAL A 137 2.41 -13.43 11.28
C VAL A 137 1.39 -14.51 10.90
N VAL A 138 0.65 -14.33 9.80
CA VAL A 138 -0.29 -15.35 9.29
C VAL A 138 0.45 -16.66 8.98
N ARG A 139 1.53 -16.60 8.21
CA ARG A 139 2.31 -17.79 7.84
C ARG A 139 2.81 -18.56 9.05
N LEU A 140 3.46 -17.88 9.99
CA LEU A 140 4.01 -18.51 11.19
C LEU A 140 2.91 -19.14 12.06
N THR A 141 1.75 -18.49 12.14
CA THR A 141 0.63 -19.01 12.94
C THR A 141 0.02 -20.25 12.29
N VAL A 142 -0.20 -20.25 10.97
CA VAL A 142 -0.72 -21.41 10.23
C VAL A 142 0.26 -22.59 10.29
N GLU A 143 1.55 -22.33 10.14
CA GLU A 143 2.60 -23.35 10.23
C GLU A 143 2.61 -24.02 11.62
N GLU A 144 2.57 -23.22 12.69
CA GLU A 144 2.51 -23.74 14.06
C GLU A 144 1.23 -24.57 14.29
N LEU A 145 0.07 -24.06 13.87
CA LEU A 145 -1.20 -24.76 14.03
C LEU A 145 -1.26 -26.06 13.25
N ALA A 146 -0.71 -26.10 12.03
CA ALA A 146 -0.61 -27.32 11.24
C ALA A 146 0.21 -28.39 11.97
N VAL A 147 1.37 -28.02 12.52
CA VAL A 147 2.22 -28.95 13.29
C VAL A 147 1.50 -29.45 14.53
N ARG A 148 0.86 -28.56 15.31
CA ARG A 148 0.10 -28.95 16.52
C ARG A 148 -1.05 -29.90 16.20
N THR A 149 -1.76 -29.65 15.11
CA THR A 149 -2.86 -30.50 14.63
C THR A 149 -2.34 -31.87 14.23
N LEU A 150 -1.23 -31.94 13.48
CA LEU A 150 -0.60 -33.21 13.08
C LEU A 150 -0.13 -34.05 14.28
N LEU A 151 0.32 -33.40 15.35
CA LEU A 151 0.74 -34.05 16.59
C LEU A 151 -0.44 -34.43 17.51
N GLY A 152 -1.68 -34.07 17.15
CA GLY A 152 -2.88 -34.31 17.96
C GLY A 152 -2.92 -33.50 19.26
N VAL A 153 -2.17 -32.40 19.34
CA VAL A 153 -2.08 -31.54 20.54
C VAL A 153 -3.29 -30.60 20.64
N GLU A 154 -3.79 -30.13 19.50
CA GLU A 154 -4.82 -29.10 19.43
C GLU A 154 -5.68 -29.27 18.17
N THR A 155 -6.98 -28.98 18.28
CA THR A 155 -7.89 -28.90 17.14
C THR A 155 -7.87 -27.50 16.56
N PHE A 156 -7.73 -27.40 15.25
CA PHE A 156 -7.66 -26.12 14.55
C PHE A 156 -9.02 -25.40 14.54
N GLU A 157 -9.14 -24.34 15.34
CA GLU A 157 -10.28 -23.42 15.34
C GLU A 157 -9.93 -22.11 14.62
N GLU A 158 -10.39 -21.97 13.37
CA GLU A 158 -10.00 -20.87 12.47
C GLU A 158 -10.31 -19.48 13.05
N ASN A 159 -11.49 -19.30 13.66
CA ASN A 159 -11.89 -18.00 14.19
C ASN A 159 -11.00 -17.55 15.36
N GLU A 160 -10.62 -18.47 16.25
CA GLU A 160 -9.75 -18.16 17.39
C GLU A 160 -8.35 -17.76 16.91
N ALA A 161 -7.81 -18.48 15.93
CA ALA A 161 -6.54 -18.15 15.32
C ALA A 161 -6.57 -16.79 14.60
N ILE A 162 -7.64 -16.46 13.89
CA ILE A 162 -7.82 -15.13 13.26
C ILE A 162 -7.82 -14.03 14.33
N GLU A 163 -8.62 -14.15 15.39
CA GLU A 163 -8.66 -13.14 16.46
C GLU A 163 -7.31 -12.99 17.15
N GLY A 164 -6.61 -14.09 17.45
CA GLY A 164 -5.28 -14.08 18.04
C GLY A 164 -4.24 -13.36 17.17
N ILE A 165 -4.30 -13.56 15.85
CA ILE A 165 -3.45 -12.83 14.88
C ILE A 165 -3.82 -11.34 14.88
N VAL A 166 -5.09 -11.00 14.81
CA VAL A 166 -5.56 -9.60 14.76
C VAL A 166 -5.14 -8.84 16.02
N ASP A 167 -5.34 -9.42 17.20
CA ASP A 167 -4.91 -8.84 18.48
C ASP A 167 -3.39 -8.63 18.53
N ARG A 168 -2.62 -9.62 18.03
CA ARG A 168 -1.16 -9.49 17.95
C ARG A 168 -0.75 -8.35 17.01
N LEU A 169 -1.37 -8.22 15.85
CA LEU A 169 -1.03 -7.21 14.85
C LEU A 169 -1.43 -5.79 15.29
N VAL A 170 -2.65 -5.63 15.79
CA VAL A 170 -3.26 -4.32 16.08
C VAL A 170 -2.93 -3.84 17.48
N ASP A 171 -3.05 -4.68 18.49
CA ASP A 171 -2.97 -4.24 19.89
C ASP A 171 -1.54 -4.35 20.44
N ARG A 172 -0.79 -5.39 20.04
CA ARG A 172 0.61 -5.60 20.49
C ARG A 172 1.63 -4.94 19.58
N LEU A 173 1.64 -5.29 18.29
CA LEU A 173 2.61 -4.77 17.32
C LEU A 173 2.23 -3.38 16.79
N LYS A 174 0.95 -2.99 16.91
CA LYS A 174 0.43 -1.68 16.51
C LYS A 174 0.80 -1.30 15.08
N ILE A 175 0.72 -2.25 14.15
CA ILE A 175 1.09 -2.03 12.75
C ILE A 175 0.11 -1.14 11.99
N VAL A 176 -1.09 -0.94 12.55
CA VAL A 176 -2.11 0.02 12.10
C VAL A 176 -2.87 0.58 13.31
N PRO A 177 -3.52 1.74 13.18
CA PRO A 177 -4.46 2.23 14.18
C PRO A 177 -5.62 1.25 14.43
N SER A 178 -6.09 1.18 15.68
CA SER A 178 -7.13 0.23 16.12
C SER A 178 -8.48 0.39 15.44
N VAL A 179 -8.76 1.57 14.87
CA VAL A 179 -9.96 1.81 14.04
C VAL A 179 -10.06 0.83 12.86
N PHE A 180 -8.93 0.32 12.36
CA PHE A 180 -8.88 -0.61 11.23
C PHE A 180 -8.96 -2.08 11.65
N LYS A 181 -9.16 -2.40 12.93
CA LYS A 181 -9.23 -3.79 13.42
C LYS A 181 -10.22 -4.67 12.61
N PRO A 182 -11.43 -4.21 12.25
CA PRO A 182 -12.33 -4.99 11.39
C PRO A 182 -11.78 -5.29 10.00
N GLU A 183 -11.11 -4.31 9.38
CA GLU A 183 -10.48 -4.48 8.07
C GLU A 183 -9.26 -5.41 8.12
N ILE A 184 -8.46 -5.34 9.19
CA ILE A 184 -7.36 -6.27 9.41
C ILE A 184 -7.88 -7.69 9.59
N ARG A 185 -8.98 -7.90 10.33
CA ARG A 185 -9.64 -9.21 10.46
C ARG A 185 -10.01 -9.80 9.10
N ARG A 186 -10.60 -8.98 8.21
CA ARG A 186 -10.92 -9.39 6.84
C ARG A 186 -9.67 -9.82 6.07
N ILE A 187 -8.61 -9.00 6.09
CA ILE A 187 -7.35 -9.29 5.38
C ILE A 187 -6.68 -10.56 5.92
N VAL A 188 -6.62 -10.71 7.25
CA VAL A 188 -6.06 -11.89 7.93
C VAL A 188 -6.81 -13.15 7.53
N SER A 189 -8.16 -13.13 7.54
CA SER A 189 -8.99 -14.25 7.10
C SER A 189 -8.68 -14.64 5.65
N GLU A 190 -8.60 -13.67 4.74
CA GLU A 190 -8.27 -13.93 3.32
C GLU A 190 -6.87 -14.56 3.15
N TYR A 191 -5.88 -14.11 3.91
CA TYR A 191 -4.51 -14.63 3.83
C TYR A 191 -4.38 -15.99 4.48
N MET A 192 -5.04 -16.20 5.61
CA MET A 192 -5.04 -17.46 6.32
C MET A 192 -5.70 -18.56 5.48
N ALA A 193 -6.84 -18.29 4.85
CA ALA A 193 -7.48 -19.23 3.93
C ALA A 193 -6.58 -19.61 2.73
N LYS A 194 -5.75 -18.69 2.24
CA LYS A 194 -4.77 -18.98 1.18
C LYS A 194 -3.59 -19.80 1.69
N GLU A 195 -3.14 -19.55 2.91
CA GLU A 195 -2.00 -20.25 3.50
C GLU A 195 -2.35 -21.70 3.87
N ILE A 196 -3.53 -21.93 4.45
CA ILE A 196 -4.01 -23.28 4.83
C ILE A 196 -4.06 -24.22 3.62
N LYS A 197 -4.47 -23.72 2.45
CA LYS A 197 -4.52 -24.48 1.19
C LYS A 197 -3.16 -25.04 0.73
N LYS A 198 -2.05 -24.65 1.35
CA LYS A 198 -0.73 -25.22 1.07
C LYS A 198 -0.46 -26.53 1.82
N TYR A 199 -1.24 -26.80 2.87
CA TYR A 199 -1.09 -27.95 3.76
C TYR A 199 -2.17 -29.02 3.56
N ILE A 200 -3.18 -28.75 2.72
CA ILE A 200 -4.26 -29.65 2.31
C ILE A 200 -4.07 -29.97 0.83
#